data_AF-A0A2Z5ZKM3-F1
#
_entry.id   AF-A0A2Z5ZKM3-F1
#
_cell.length_a   1.000
_cell.length_b   1.000
_cell.length_c   1.000
_cell.angle_alpha   90.00
_cell.angle_beta   90.00
_cell.angle_gamma   90.00
#
_symmetry.space_group_name_H-M   'P 1'
#
loop_
_entity.id
_entity.type
_entity.pdbx_description
1 polymer ?
#
loop_
_entity_poly.entity_id
_entity_poly.type
_entity_poly.pdbx_seq_one_letter_code
_entity_poly.pdbx_strand_id
1 'polypeptide(L)'
;MALSGDGSIATSSGVHDNGVFDVSGSSSATPSITALEGAGSVVLGANTLTLTNANSSFGNIFSGVASGTGGLTVAGGTETLSGANTYTGVTTVAQGASLNLPGSIAGDLTTAGTTSISGGSVGGSTSNSGTLTASDATLHDLSSTAGTAMLTNTTAGALTNADGATLRLSGGSATSATNAGTMSLSGGNSVSGDVTNTAGQVTLDGATVGGPRW
;
A
#
# COMPACT_ATOMS: atom_id res chain seq x y z
N MET A 1 21.66 -5.35 -14.56
CA MET A 1 20.87 -5.18 -15.79
C MET A 1 20.33 -3.77 -15.82
N ALA A 2 20.31 -3.09 -16.97
CA ALA A 2 19.72 -1.75 -17.08
C ALA A 2 18.75 -1.69 -18.27
N LEU A 3 17.62 -1.00 -18.10
CA LEU A 3 16.77 -0.53 -19.20
C LEU A 3 17.11 0.93 -19.46
N SER A 4 17.70 1.19 -20.62
CA SER A 4 18.12 2.53 -21.04
C SER A 4 17.58 2.89 -22.42
N GLY A 5 17.19 4.14 -22.61
CA GLY A 5 16.57 4.61 -23.86
C GLY A 5 15.26 3.87 -24.14
N ASP A 6 15.00 3.58 -25.42
CA ASP A 6 13.73 2.98 -25.88
C ASP A 6 13.68 1.45 -25.74
N GLY A 7 14.70 0.84 -25.11
CA GLY A 7 14.75 -0.60 -24.87
C GLY A 7 13.61 -1.07 -23.96
N SER A 8 13.00 -2.21 -24.29
CA SER A 8 11.88 -2.78 -23.54
C SER A 8 12.02 -4.28 -23.35
N ILE A 9 11.62 -4.75 -22.17
CA ILE A 9 11.47 -6.16 -21.80
C ILE A 9 10.03 -6.44 -21.33
N ALA A 10 9.07 -5.64 -21.79
CA ALA A 10 7.67 -5.72 -21.40
C ALA A 10 7.03 -7.11 -21.66
N THR A 11 7.52 -7.83 -22.67
CA THR A 11 7.05 -9.17 -23.05
C THR A 11 7.86 -10.31 -22.44
N SER A 12 8.80 -10.00 -21.53
CA SER A 12 9.53 -11.01 -20.76
C SER A 12 8.59 -11.83 -19.88
N SER A 13 9.03 -13.01 -19.44
CA SER A 13 8.30 -13.76 -18.41
C SER A 13 8.36 -13.11 -17.02
N GLY A 14 9.31 -12.20 -16.81
CA GLY A 14 9.60 -11.52 -15.54
C GLY A 14 11.09 -11.27 -15.37
N VAL A 15 11.47 -10.64 -14.26
CA VAL A 15 12.85 -10.35 -13.87
C VAL A 15 13.14 -11.00 -12.52
N HIS A 16 14.12 -11.91 -12.49
CA HIS A 16 14.72 -12.41 -11.25
C HIS A 16 15.93 -11.53 -10.92
N ASP A 17 15.75 -10.54 -10.06
CA ASP A 17 16.80 -9.61 -9.68
C ASP A 17 17.55 -10.06 -8.43
N ASN A 18 18.73 -10.62 -8.61
CA ASN A 18 19.72 -10.89 -7.55
C ASN A 18 20.94 -9.96 -7.64
N GLY A 19 20.85 -8.89 -8.43
CA GLY A 19 21.93 -7.94 -8.63
C GLY A 19 21.40 -6.52 -8.53
N VAL A 20 21.60 -5.76 -9.60
CA VAL A 20 20.98 -4.44 -9.76
C VAL A 20 20.13 -4.46 -11.01
N PHE A 21 18.86 -4.13 -10.88
CA PHE A 21 17.97 -3.82 -11.99
C PHE A 21 17.71 -2.32 -12.06
N ASP A 22 18.40 -1.63 -12.97
CA ASP A 22 18.28 -0.18 -13.13
C ASP A 22 17.29 0.15 -14.26
N VAL A 23 16.21 0.85 -13.92
CA VAL A 23 15.21 1.33 -14.90
C VAL A 23 15.20 2.85 -15.01
N SER A 24 16.09 3.55 -14.30
CA SER A 24 16.14 5.01 -14.24
C SER A 24 16.51 5.66 -15.58
N GLY A 25 17.23 4.92 -16.45
CA GLY A 25 17.65 5.39 -17.77
C GLY A 25 16.62 5.17 -18.89
N SER A 26 15.45 4.57 -18.61
CA SER A 26 14.42 4.36 -19.64
C SER A 26 13.83 5.69 -20.11
N SER A 27 13.61 5.83 -21.43
CA SER A 27 12.92 6.99 -22.00
C SER A 27 11.42 6.96 -21.72
N SER A 28 10.86 5.79 -21.42
CA SER A 28 9.50 5.64 -20.92
C SER A 28 9.45 5.99 -19.44
N ALA A 29 8.53 6.85 -19.04
CA ALA A 29 8.25 7.11 -17.63
C ALA A 29 7.62 5.89 -16.91
N THR A 30 7.10 4.93 -17.67
CA THR A 30 6.45 3.72 -17.16
C THR A 30 7.00 2.47 -17.85
N PRO A 31 8.29 2.11 -17.64
CA PRO A 31 8.80 0.85 -18.16
C PRO A 31 8.03 -0.30 -17.52
N SER A 32 7.85 -1.38 -18.27
CA SER A 32 7.06 -2.52 -17.80
C SER A 32 7.81 -3.85 -17.93
N ILE A 33 7.46 -4.75 -17.03
CA ILE A 33 7.85 -6.15 -17.00
C ILE A 33 6.63 -6.97 -16.58
N THR A 34 6.65 -8.28 -16.83
CA THR A 34 5.55 -9.14 -16.41
C THR A 34 5.52 -9.32 -14.89
N ALA A 35 6.62 -9.78 -14.30
CA ALA A 35 6.74 -10.13 -12.90
C ALA A 35 8.14 -9.78 -12.35
N LEU A 36 8.29 -9.65 -11.03
CA LEU A 36 9.55 -9.34 -10.35
C LEU A 36 9.76 -10.31 -9.18
N GLU A 37 10.94 -10.90 -9.06
CA GLU A 37 11.34 -11.64 -7.85
C GLU A 37 12.82 -11.40 -7.53
N GLY A 38 13.25 -11.81 -6.35
CA GLY A 38 14.67 -11.84 -5.97
C GLY A 38 15.00 -10.92 -4.79
N ALA A 39 16.29 -10.79 -4.50
CA ALA A 39 16.82 -10.09 -3.33
C ALA A 39 17.75 -8.91 -3.69
N GLY A 40 17.79 -8.51 -4.96
CA GLY A 40 18.66 -7.47 -5.50
C GLY A 40 18.20 -6.03 -5.19
N SER A 41 18.60 -5.10 -6.06
CA SER A 41 18.21 -3.70 -5.95
C SER A 41 17.61 -3.18 -7.25
N VAL A 42 16.42 -2.61 -7.14
CA VAL A 42 15.77 -1.91 -8.25
C VAL A 42 16.03 -0.41 -8.12
N VAL A 43 16.65 0.18 -9.15
CA VAL A 43 16.88 1.63 -9.23
C VAL A 43 15.83 2.23 -10.15
N LEU A 44 14.79 2.83 -9.56
CA LEU A 44 13.67 3.42 -10.30
C LEU A 44 14.03 4.77 -10.94
N GLY A 45 14.93 5.53 -10.30
CA GLY A 45 15.13 6.93 -10.63
C GLY A 45 13.82 7.70 -10.48
N ALA A 46 13.36 8.39 -11.53
CA ALA A 46 12.07 9.05 -11.57
C ALA A 46 10.94 8.20 -12.20
N ASN A 47 11.25 7.00 -12.69
CA ASN A 47 10.31 6.18 -13.46
C ASN A 47 9.43 5.30 -12.56
N THR A 48 8.22 5.02 -13.02
CA THR A 48 7.29 4.09 -12.34
C THR A 48 7.33 2.73 -13.02
N LEU A 49 7.93 1.74 -12.35
CA LEU A 49 7.97 0.37 -12.89
C LEU A 49 6.56 -0.24 -12.86
N THR A 50 6.12 -0.81 -13.98
CA THR A 50 4.82 -1.50 -14.07
C THR A 50 5.01 -3.01 -14.15
N LEU A 51 4.43 -3.74 -13.20
CA LEU A 51 4.28 -5.20 -13.23
C LEU A 51 2.94 -5.53 -13.88
N THR A 52 2.97 -6.03 -15.12
CA THR A 52 1.75 -6.25 -15.90
C THR A 52 0.97 -7.49 -15.46
N ASN A 53 1.67 -8.48 -14.92
CA ASN A 53 1.08 -9.69 -14.38
C ASN A 53 2.07 -10.38 -13.43
N ALA A 54 2.07 -9.96 -12.16
CA ALA A 54 2.80 -10.64 -11.10
C ALA A 54 2.22 -12.05 -10.91
N ASN A 55 2.66 -12.99 -11.74
CA ASN A 55 2.17 -14.35 -11.85
C ASN A 55 2.86 -15.25 -10.82
N SER A 56 2.10 -15.88 -9.92
CA SER A 56 2.67 -16.68 -8.81
C SER A 56 3.58 -17.83 -9.24
N SER A 57 3.47 -18.31 -10.48
CA SER A 57 4.39 -19.31 -11.05
C SER A 57 5.81 -18.77 -11.26
N PHE A 58 5.99 -17.44 -11.25
CA PHE A 58 7.28 -16.75 -11.30
C PHE A 58 7.81 -16.40 -9.89
N GLY A 59 7.17 -16.83 -8.81
CA GLY A 59 7.59 -16.53 -7.43
C GLY A 59 7.02 -15.23 -6.87
N ASN A 60 7.26 -14.09 -7.54
CA ASN A 60 6.79 -12.73 -7.16
C ASN A 60 7.06 -12.30 -5.71
N ILE A 61 8.19 -12.73 -5.17
CA ILE A 61 8.64 -12.29 -3.86
C ILE A 61 9.90 -11.46 -4.10
N PHE A 62 9.73 -10.14 -4.04
CA PHE A 62 10.85 -9.21 -4.01
C PHE A 62 11.20 -8.91 -2.54
N SER A 63 12.36 -9.42 -2.14
CA SER A 63 12.95 -9.24 -0.79
C SER A 63 14.08 -8.21 -0.77
N GLY A 64 14.39 -7.65 -1.94
CA GLY A 64 15.40 -6.62 -2.13
C GLY A 64 14.92 -5.21 -1.78
N VAL A 65 15.65 -4.21 -2.29
CA VAL A 65 15.34 -2.79 -2.08
C VAL A 65 15.12 -2.09 -3.41
N ALA A 66 13.92 -1.57 -3.62
CA ALA A 66 13.64 -0.60 -4.67
C ALA A 66 13.84 0.84 -4.14
N SER A 67 14.45 1.70 -4.96
CA SER A 67 14.84 3.07 -4.58
C SER A 67 14.60 4.08 -5.69
N GLY A 68 14.47 5.37 -5.33
CA GLY A 68 14.26 6.48 -6.26
C GLY A 68 13.04 7.34 -5.92
N THR A 69 12.77 8.36 -6.71
CA THR A 69 11.57 9.20 -6.58
C THR A 69 10.37 8.66 -7.37
N GLY A 70 10.62 7.71 -8.27
CA GLY A 70 9.61 6.97 -9.01
C GLY A 70 8.85 5.96 -8.15
N GLY A 71 7.88 5.28 -8.77
CA GLY A 71 6.96 4.39 -8.07
C GLY A 71 6.89 2.97 -8.62
N LEU A 72 5.89 2.23 -8.16
CA LEU A 72 5.60 0.86 -8.60
C LEU A 72 4.11 0.76 -8.93
N THR A 73 3.76 0.13 -10.04
CA THR A 73 2.38 -0.22 -10.37
C THR A 73 2.26 -1.74 -10.49
N VAL A 74 1.40 -2.35 -9.66
CA VAL A 74 0.97 -3.73 -9.83
C VAL A 74 -0.34 -3.69 -10.62
N ALA A 75 -0.24 -3.95 -11.93
CA ALA A 75 -1.37 -3.86 -12.85
C ALA A 75 -2.16 -5.18 -12.95
N GLY A 76 -1.55 -6.30 -12.59
CA GLY A 76 -2.18 -7.62 -12.56
C GLY A 76 -1.40 -8.60 -11.70
N GLY A 77 -2.06 -9.69 -11.29
CA GLY A 77 -1.44 -10.74 -10.47
C GLY A 77 -1.29 -10.33 -8.99
N THR A 78 -0.35 -10.97 -8.29
CA THR A 78 -0.03 -10.70 -6.87
C THR A 78 1.47 -10.53 -6.68
N GLU A 79 1.89 -9.35 -6.25
CA GLU A 79 3.27 -9.04 -5.89
C GLU A 79 3.46 -9.10 -4.36
N THR A 80 4.59 -9.66 -3.90
CA THR A 80 4.98 -9.63 -2.49
C THR A 80 6.24 -8.78 -2.29
N LEU A 81 6.10 -7.67 -1.60
CA LEU A 81 7.22 -6.81 -1.19
C LEU A 81 7.60 -7.11 0.26
N SER A 82 8.67 -7.88 0.44
CA SER A 82 9.16 -8.28 1.77
C SER A 82 10.39 -7.51 2.24
N GLY A 83 11.09 -6.83 1.32
CA GLY A 83 12.19 -5.95 1.66
C GLY A 83 11.75 -4.55 2.12
N ALA A 84 12.73 -3.76 2.56
CA ALA A 84 12.53 -2.37 2.97
C ALA A 84 12.72 -1.44 1.77
N ASN A 85 11.64 -1.15 1.04
CA ASN A 85 11.70 -0.30 -0.14
C ASN A 85 11.73 1.19 0.25
N THR A 86 12.66 1.93 -0.36
CA THR A 86 12.96 3.32 0.00
C THR A 86 12.50 4.32 -1.06
N TYR A 87 11.87 3.85 -2.14
CA TYR A 87 11.32 4.75 -3.14
C TYR A 87 10.17 5.59 -2.58
N THR A 88 10.08 6.84 -3.03
CA THR A 88 9.11 7.81 -2.52
C THR A 88 7.91 8.01 -3.43
N GLY A 89 7.96 7.51 -4.67
CA GLY A 89 6.82 7.56 -5.57
C GLY A 89 5.72 6.58 -5.16
N VAL A 90 4.53 6.78 -5.74
CA VAL A 90 3.33 6.03 -5.37
C VAL A 90 3.45 4.55 -5.74
N THR A 91 3.05 3.68 -4.81
CA THR A 91 2.72 2.28 -5.11
C THR A 91 1.24 2.19 -5.50
N THR A 92 0.94 1.77 -6.73
CA THR A 92 -0.42 1.61 -7.23
C THR A 92 -0.79 0.14 -7.37
N VAL A 93 -1.88 -0.29 -6.76
CA VAL A 93 -2.45 -1.63 -6.92
C VAL A 93 -3.76 -1.51 -7.70
N ALA A 94 -3.73 -1.92 -8.97
CA ALA A 94 -4.86 -1.80 -9.87
C ALA A 94 -6.02 -2.73 -9.47
N GLN A 95 -7.23 -2.45 -10.00
CA GLN A 95 -8.36 -3.37 -9.86
C GLN A 95 -8.00 -4.74 -10.44
N GLY A 96 -8.31 -5.82 -9.70
CA GLY A 96 -7.97 -7.19 -10.09
C GLY A 96 -6.52 -7.59 -9.81
N ALA A 97 -5.67 -6.66 -9.35
CA ALA A 97 -4.33 -6.96 -8.86
C ALA A 97 -4.31 -7.07 -7.33
N SER A 98 -3.22 -7.62 -6.80
CA SER A 98 -2.99 -7.71 -5.36
C SER A 98 -1.56 -7.36 -4.95
N LEU A 99 -1.43 -6.83 -3.73
CA LEU A 99 -0.15 -6.59 -3.07
C LEU A 99 -0.14 -7.25 -1.71
N ASN A 100 0.90 -8.03 -1.43
CA ASN A 100 1.25 -8.48 -0.09
C ASN A 100 2.47 -7.69 0.40
N LEU A 101 2.34 -6.97 1.50
CA LEU A 101 3.36 -6.07 2.03
C LEU A 101 3.73 -6.48 3.48
N PRO A 102 4.56 -7.53 3.66
CA PRO A 102 5.22 -7.79 4.92
C PRO A 102 6.43 -6.88 5.18
N GLY A 103 6.99 -6.25 4.14
CA GLY A 103 8.08 -5.29 4.22
C GLY A 103 7.59 -3.84 4.39
N SER A 104 8.35 -2.89 3.84
CA SER A 104 7.98 -1.47 3.89
C SER A 104 8.03 -0.80 2.53
N ILE A 105 7.24 0.26 2.37
CA ILE A 105 7.37 1.25 1.29
C ILE A 105 7.46 2.65 1.92
N ALA A 106 8.34 3.50 1.40
CA ALA A 106 8.51 4.87 1.93
C ALA A 106 7.47 5.85 1.36
N GLY A 107 7.05 5.67 0.10
CA GLY A 107 6.04 6.50 -0.57
C GLY A 107 4.60 6.19 -0.19
N ASP A 108 3.68 6.81 -0.94
CA ASP A 108 2.24 6.60 -0.81
C ASP A 108 1.80 5.23 -1.35
N LEU A 109 0.63 4.77 -0.89
CA LEU A 109 -0.05 3.59 -1.40
C LEU A 109 -1.43 3.96 -1.92
N THR A 110 -1.74 3.62 -3.18
CA THR A 110 -3.10 3.69 -3.74
C THR A 110 -3.55 2.30 -4.15
N THR A 111 -4.63 1.79 -3.56
CA THR A 111 -5.14 0.44 -3.83
C THR A 111 -6.60 0.47 -4.27
N ALA A 112 -6.85 0.04 -5.50
CA ALA A 112 -8.17 -0.28 -6.03
C ALA A 112 -8.38 -1.82 -6.13
N GLY A 113 -7.30 -2.60 -6.01
CA GLY A 113 -7.32 -4.06 -5.92
C GLY A 113 -7.41 -4.56 -4.47
N THR A 114 -6.69 -5.64 -4.19
CA THR A 114 -6.59 -6.20 -2.84
C THR A 114 -5.19 -5.98 -2.27
N THR A 115 -5.07 -5.32 -1.12
CA THR A 115 -3.79 -5.14 -0.44
C THR A 115 -3.82 -5.76 0.95
N SER A 116 -2.81 -6.57 1.26
CA SER A 116 -2.58 -7.13 2.59
C SER A 116 -1.26 -6.59 3.15
N ILE A 117 -1.30 -5.97 4.33
CA ILE A 117 -0.14 -5.46 5.04
C ILE A 117 -0.04 -6.23 6.36
N SER A 118 0.99 -7.07 6.51
CA SER A 118 1.12 -7.97 7.67
C SER A 118 2.48 -7.74 8.33
N GLY A 119 2.50 -6.98 9.42
CA GLY A 119 3.74 -6.50 10.06
C GLY A 119 4.48 -5.40 9.28
N GLY A 120 4.00 -5.05 8.09
CA GLY A 120 4.63 -4.08 7.20
C GLY A 120 4.27 -2.62 7.49
N SER A 121 4.87 -1.72 6.71
CA SER A 121 4.67 -0.28 6.87
C SER A 121 4.53 0.50 5.57
N VAL A 122 3.71 1.56 5.62
CA VAL A 122 3.57 2.57 4.56
C VAL A 122 3.98 3.92 5.13
N GLY A 123 5.06 4.48 4.62
CA GLY A 123 5.61 5.77 5.06
C GLY A 123 4.78 6.97 4.60
N GLY A 124 4.11 6.86 3.45
CA GLY A 124 3.18 7.85 2.91
C GLY A 124 1.72 7.58 3.22
N SER A 125 0.83 8.37 2.62
CA SER A 125 -0.61 8.22 2.77
C SER A 125 -1.11 6.97 2.04
N THR A 126 -2.09 6.28 2.64
CA THR A 126 -2.78 5.15 2.03
C THR A 126 -4.16 5.58 1.55
N SER A 127 -4.43 5.42 0.26
CA SER A 127 -5.75 5.60 -0.36
C SER A 127 -6.32 4.25 -0.79
N ASN A 128 -7.46 3.87 -0.22
CA ASN A 128 -8.14 2.62 -0.52
C ASN A 128 -9.49 2.88 -1.21
N SER A 129 -9.69 2.28 -2.38
CA SER A 129 -11.00 2.14 -3.02
C SER A 129 -11.38 0.67 -3.26
N GLY A 130 -10.46 -0.26 -2.96
CA GLY A 130 -10.66 -1.71 -3.06
C GLY A 130 -10.80 -2.38 -1.69
N THR A 131 -10.04 -3.45 -1.49
CA THR A 131 -9.96 -4.17 -0.22
C THR A 131 -8.57 -3.98 0.39
N LEU A 132 -8.51 -3.44 1.60
CA LEU A 132 -7.29 -3.31 2.39
C LEU A 132 -7.43 -4.10 3.69
N THR A 133 -6.49 -5.01 3.95
CA THR A 133 -6.34 -5.68 5.25
C THR A 133 -4.98 -5.33 5.83
N ALA A 134 -4.95 -4.80 7.05
CA ALA A 134 -3.72 -4.50 7.77
C ALA A 134 -3.73 -5.22 9.13
N SER A 135 -2.66 -5.95 9.45
CA SER A 135 -2.44 -6.59 10.74
C SER A 135 -1.07 -6.22 11.26
N ASP A 136 -1.00 -5.74 12.51
CA ASP A 136 0.25 -5.39 13.19
C ASP A 136 1.11 -4.41 12.35
N ALA A 137 0.45 -3.56 11.57
CA ALA A 137 1.06 -2.67 10.60
C ALA A 137 1.21 -1.25 11.14
N THR A 138 2.02 -0.44 10.44
CA THR A 138 2.07 1.01 10.66
C THR A 138 1.74 1.75 9.36
N LEU A 139 0.70 2.58 9.39
CA LEU A 139 0.30 3.43 8.28
C LEU A 139 0.50 4.90 8.68
N HIS A 140 0.89 5.76 7.73
CA HIS A 140 0.87 7.20 7.99
C HIS A 140 -0.56 7.71 8.13
N ASP A 141 -1.28 7.95 7.04
CA ASP A 141 -2.72 8.24 7.08
C ASP A 141 -3.45 7.22 6.22
N LEU A 142 -4.74 6.98 6.49
CA LEU A 142 -5.59 6.13 5.67
C LEU A 142 -6.86 6.87 5.27
N SER A 143 -7.08 6.96 3.96
CA SER A 143 -8.34 7.40 3.35
C SER A 143 -9.00 6.22 2.63
N SER A 144 -10.06 5.68 3.21
CA SER A 144 -10.96 4.76 2.51
C SER A 144 -11.99 5.56 1.73
N THR A 145 -11.77 5.67 0.43
CA THR A 145 -12.65 6.41 -0.51
C THR A 145 -13.79 5.54 -1.05
N ALA A 146 -13.61 4.21 -1.04
CA ALA A 146 -14.62 3.20 -1.33
C ALA A 146 -14.18 1.85 -0.72
N GLY A 147 -14.99 0.81 -0.92
CA GLY A 147 -14.61 -0.56 -0.58
C GLY A 147 -14.47 -0.80 0.93
N THR A 148 -13.53 -1.67 1.31
CA THR A 148 -13.36 -2.09 2.71
C THR A 148 -11.91 -1.92 3.16
N ALA A 149 -11.73 -1.37 4.37
CA ALA A 149 -10.47 -1.40 5.09
C ALA A 149 -10.67 -2.07 6.45
N MET A 150 -9.92 -3.14 6.70
CA MET A 150 -9.92 -3.87 7.97
C MET A 150 -8.52 -3.82 8.59
N LEU A 151 -8.41 -3.13 9.71
CA LEU A 151 -7.18 -2.87 10.45
C LEU A 151 -7.26 -3.61 11.78
N THR A 152 -6.26 -4.44 12.07
CA THR A 152 -6.13 -5.18 13.33
C THR A 152 -4.78 -4.86 13.95
N ASN A 153 -4.75 -4.49 15.22
CA ASN A 153 -3.53 -4.09 15.94
C ASN A 153 -2.63 -3.09 15.16
N THR A 154 -3.25 -2.26 14.33
CA THR A 154 -2.53 -1.37 13.41
C THR A 154 -2.41 0.01 14.05
N THR A 155 -1.25 0.63 13.90
CA THR A 155 -1.06 2.05 14.23
C THR A 155 -1.25 2.86 12.97
N ALA A 156 -2.17 3.81 12.99
CA ALA A 156 -2.39 4.77 11.93
C ALA A 156 -2.36 6.20 12.47
N GLY A 157 -2.11 7.15 11.59
CA GLY A 157 -2.42 8.56 11.78
C GLY A 157 -3.91 8.80 11.64
N ALA A 158 -4.28 9.69 10.73
CA ALA A 158 -5.68 10.04 10.50
C ALA A 158 -6.39 8.93 9.72
N LEU A 159 -7.56 8.52 10.21
CA LEU A 159 -8.46 7.63 9.50
C LEU A 159 -9.61 8.45 8.88
N THR A 160 -9.76 8.40 7.57
CA THR A 160 -10.90 9.00 6.87
C THR A 160 -11.67 7.91 6.14
N ASN A 161 -12.98 7.82 6.38
CA ASN A 161 -13.87 6.88 5.71
C ASN A 161 -14.98 7.62 4.97
N ALA A 162 -14.95 7.57 3.64
CA ALA A 162 -15.92 8.24 2.78
C ALA A 162 -17.29 7.54 2.77
N ASP A 163 -18.28 8.21 2.19
CA ASP A 163 -19.60 7.61 1.97
C ASP A 163 -19.49 6.33 1.10
N GLY A 164 -20.31 5.33 1.40
CA GLY A 164 -20.25 4.01 0.76
C GLY A 164 -19.03 3.14 1.10
N ALA A 165 -18.04 3.66 1.85
CA ALA A 165 -16.87 2.89 2.31
C ALA A 165 -17.09 2.28 3.70
N THR A 166 -16.41 1.17 3.97
CA THR A 166 -16.36 0.52 5.28
C THR A 166 -14.95 0.57 5.85
N LEU A 167 -14.80 1.07 7.08
CA LEU A 167 -13.53 1.06 7.81
C LEU A 167 -13.70 0.41 9.18
N ARG A 168 -12.90 -0.60 9.48
CA ARG A 168 -12.87 -1.27 10.78
C ARG A 168 -11.46 -1.18 11.36
N LEU A 169 -11.35 -0.68 12.58
CA LEU A 169 -10.15 -0.81 13.41
C LEU A 169 -10.49 -1.70 14.61
N SER A 170 -9.72 -2.75 14.83
CA SER A 170 -9.88 -3.69 15.93
C SER A 170 -8.55 -3.91 16.65
N GLY A 171 -8.39 -3.30 17.81
CA GLY A 171 -7.07 -3.14 18.42
C GLY A 171 -6.17 -2.19 17.62
N GLY A 172 -5.28 -1.49 18.32
CA GLY A 172 -4.36 -0.52 17.73
C GLY A 172 -4.71 0.93 18.07
N SER A 173 -4.25 1.85 17.23
CA SER A 173 -4.33 3.28 17.50
C SER A 173 -4.50 4.12 16.23
N ALA A 174 -5.16 5.26 16.41
CA ALA A 174 -5.31 6.30 15.39
C ALA A 174 -5.05 7.68 16.01
N THR A 175 -4.58 8.64 15.23
CA THR A 175 -4.50 10.03 15.72
C THR A 175 -5.86 10.71 15.69
N SER A 176 -6.68 10.44 14.67
CA SER A 176 -8.06 10.92 14.57
C SER A 176 -8.88 9.98 13.68
N ALA A 177 -10.21 10.11 13.73
CA ALA A 177 -11.09 9.38 12.83
C ALA A 177 -12.22 10.29 12.32
N THR A 178 -12.43 10.31 11.01
CA THR A 178 -13.55 11.00 10.35
C THR A 178 -14.34 9.99 9.53
N ASN A 179 -15.66 9.96 9.70
CA ASN A 179 -16.55 9.01 9.03
C ASN A 179 -17.72 9.70 8.32
N ALA A 180 -17.93 9.33 7.06
CA ALA A 180 -19.14 9.54 6.29
C ALA A 180 -19.83 8.21 5.89
N GLY A 181 -19.12 7.08 5.96
CA GLY A 181 -19.61 5.74 5.61
C GLY A 181 -19.95 4.88 6.82
N THR A 182 -19.50 3.62 6.82
CA THR A 182 -19.61 2.72 7.99
C THR A 182 -18.27 2.54 8.66
N MET A 183 -18.12 3.04 9.89
CA MET A 183 -16.91 2.88 10.69
C MET A 183 -17.17 2.06 11.95
N SER A 184 -16.26 1.16 12.30
CA SER A 184 -16.27 0.43 13.58
C SER A 184 -14.90 0.55 14.25
N LEU A 185 -14.89 1.07 15.46
CA LEU A 185 -13.73 1.14 16.34
C LEU A 185 -13.98 0.20 17.52
N SER A 186 -13.37 -0.98 17.48
CA SER A 186 -13.61 -2.07 18.43
C SER A 186 -12.31 -2.61 19.04
N GLY A 187 -12.41 -3.49 20.04
CA GLY A 187 -11.25 -4.27 20.50
C GLY A 187 -10.18 -3.47 21.25
N GLY A 188 -10.55 -2.37 21.92
CA GLY A 188 -9.60 -1.63 22.77
C GLY A 188 -8.81 -0.52 22.07
N ASN A 189 -9.30 0.02 20.95
CA ASN A 189 -8.60 1.07 20.20
C ASN A 189 -8.31 2.31 21.04
N SER A 190 -7.18 2.97 20.75
CA SER A 190 -6.87 4.31 21.27
C SER A 190 -6.89 5.35 20.14
N VAL A 191 -7.86 6.25 20.16
CA VAL A 191 -7.89 7.42 19.26
C VAL A 191 -7.45 8.65 20.06
N SER A 192 -6.30 9.22 19.72
CA SER A 192 -5.73 10.32 20.52
C SER A 192 -6.52 11.62 20.39
N GLY A 193 -7.05 11.90 19.20
CA GLY A 193 -7.82 13.11 18.87
C GLY A 193 -9.30 12.82 18.69
N ASP A 194 -9.92 13.59 17.79
CA ASP A 194 -11.36 13.56 17.60
C ASP A 194 -11.83 12.35 16.77
N VAL A 195 -13.04 11.89 17.10
CA VAL A 195 -13.84 11.01 16.26
C VAL A 195 -15.03 11.82 15.73
N THR A 196 -15.00 12.16 14.45
CA THR A 196 -16.03 12.96 13.78
C THR A 196 -16.89 12.07 12.90
N ASN A 197 -18.21 12.11 13.08
CA ASN A 197 -19.17 11.46 12.18
C ASN A 197 -19.92 12.53 11.37
N THR A 198 -19.57 12.70 10.10
CA THR A 198 -20.22 13.65 9.19
C THR A 198 -21.47 13.05 8.53
N ALA A 199 -21.48 11.73 8.32
CA ALA A 199 -22.61 10.97 7.78
C ALA A 199 -22.44 9.47 8.10
N GLY A 200 -23.46 8.66 7.83
CA GLY A 200 -23.37 7.21 8.04
C GLY A 200 -23.33 6.82 9.52
N GLN A 201 -22.62 5.73 9.84
CA GLN A 201 -22.62 5.12 11.16
C GLN A 201 -21.21 4.92 11.71
N VAL A 202 -21.03 5.23 13.00
CA VAL A 202 -19.85 4.89 13.79
C VAL A 202 -20.27 3.97 14.93
N THR A 203 -19.66 2.80 15.04
CA THR A 203 -19.78 1.91 16.20
C THR A 203 -18.52 2.01 17.04
N LEU A 204 -18.67 2.30 18.33
CA LEU A 204 -17.59 2.30 19.32
C LEU A 204 -17.81 1.14 20.28
N ASP A 205 -16.87 0.20 20.35
CA ASP A 205 -16.94 -0.96 21.25
C ASP A 205 -15.60 -1.13 21.98
N GLY A 206 -15.51 -0.58 23.18
CA GLY A 206 -14.27 -0.59 23.97
C GLY A 206 -13.18 0.35 23.46
N ALA A 207 -13.50 1.31 22.58
CA ALA A 207 -12.55 2.33 22.14
C ALA A 207 -12.40 3.47 23.18
N THR A 208 -11.16 3.97 23.33
CA THR A 208 -10.85 5.19 24.08
C THR A 208 -10.65 6.35 23.10
N VAL A 209 -11.28 7.50 23.37
CA VAL A 209 -11.21 8.71 22.53
C VAL A 209 -10.74 9.91 23.36
N GLY A 210 -9.67 10.56 22.92
CA GLY A 210 -8.95 11.60 23.66
C GLY A 210 -9.29 13.06 23.32
N GLY A 211 -10.18 13.32 22.35
CA GLY A 211 -10.55 14.67 21.90
C GLY A 211 -11.08 15.64 22.99
N PRO A 212 -11.03 16.97 22.77
CA PRO A 212 -11.48 17.96 23.75
C PRO A 212 -12.97 17.79 24.07
N ARG A 213 -13.33 17.86 25.36
CA ARG A 213 -14.72 17.92 25.80
C ARG A 213 -15.23 19.34 25.60
N TRP A 214 -16.10 19.56 24.61
CA TRP A 214 -16.83 20.83 24.43
C TRP A 214 -18.22 20.72 25.06
#